data_AF-A0A950Z1T0-F1
#
_entry.id   AF-A0A950Z1T0-F1
#
_cell.length_a   1.000
_cell.length_b   1.000
_cell.length_c   1.000
_cell.angle_alpha   90.00
_cell.angle_beta   90.00
_cell.angle_gamma   90.00
#
_symmetry.space_group_name_H-M   'P 1'
#
loop_
_entity.id
_entity.type
_entity.pdbx_description
1 polymer ?
#
loop_
_entity_poly.entity_id
_entity_poly.type
_entity_poly.pdbx_seq_one_letter_code
_entity_poly.pdbx_strand_id
1 'polypeptide(L)'
;MTHPATRELLQSAGKHPAFQALLQRLTRGESGPFTLSGLVNTSKALYLVLLYQATEKPLLVVVDGNKQAETLLETTEVFFQLLLEGRDLPAPQLIPALDVLPHQRLSPHNEIAEARAVGLWRLSAQKVPITIVPVASALLRTESADFYRQLAITLRVGEELPLEDLLEHLESIGYERRDPVEMVGEYSVRGGIFDVYPA
;
A
#
# COMPACT_ATOMS: atom_id res chain seq x y z
N MET A 1 16.67 -11.64 11.47
CA MET A 1 17.02 -11.47 12.90
C MET A 1 17.92 -10.25 13.07
N THR A 2 17.30 -9.10 13.36
CA THR A 2 18.02 -7.88 13.72
C THR A 2 18.67 -8.02 15.09
N HIS A 3 19.91 -7.54 15.26
CA HIS A 3 20.57 -7.57 16.57
C HIS A 3 19.77 -6.74 17.62
N PRO A 4 19.54 -7.25 18.85
CA PRO A 4 18.72 -6.57 19.86
C PRO A 4 19.15 -5.11 20.13
N ALA A 5 20.46 -4.86 20.22
CA ALA A 5 20.98 -3.51 20.45
C ALA A 5 20.61 -2.49 19.36
N THR A 6 20.50 -2.93 18.10
CA THR A 6 20.08 -2.06 16.98
C THR A 6 18.62 -1.69 17.12
N ARG A 7 17.77 -2.66 17.50
CA ARG A 7 16.34 -2.41 17.74
C ARG A 7 16.15 -1.45 18.93
N GLU A 8 16.87 -1.65 20.03
CA GLU A 8 16.83 -0.74 21.18
C GLU A 8 17.26 0.67 20.82
N LEU A 9 18.32 0.83 20.01
CA LEU A 9 18.77 2.14 19.54
C LEU A 9 17.68 2.85 18.73
N LEU A 10 17.05 2.15 17.78
CA LEU A 10 15.97 2.73 16.96
C LEU A 10 14.73 3.07 17.82
N GLN A 11 14.38 2.22 18.78
CA GLN A 11 13.31 2.48 19.74
C GLN A 11 13.61 3.67 20.66
N SER A 12 14.89 3.93 20.96
CA SER A 12 15.29 5.09 21.77
C SER A 12 14.91 6.43 21.11
N ALA A 13 14.86 6.50 19.78
CA ALA A 13 14.36 7.68 19.06
C ALA A 13 12.91 8.00 19.42
N GLY A 14 12.10 6.96 19.72
CA GLY A 14 10.74 7.12 20.22
C GLY A 14 10.67 7.84 21.57
N LYS A 15 11.75 7.91 22.36
CA LYS A 15 11.77 8.61 23.66
C LYS A 15 11.97 10.12 23.53
N HIS A 16 12.17 10.64 22.31
CA HIS A 16 12.40 12.07 22.10
C HIS A 16 11.20 12.91 22.62
N PRO A 17 11.43 13.97 23.43
CA PRO A 17 10.35 14.71 24.09
C PRO A 17 9.29 15.25 23.14
N ALA A 18 9.70 15.77 21.97
CA ALA A 18 8.76 16.30 20.98
C ALA A 18 7.84 15.20 20.40
N PHE A 19 8.35 13.98 20.21
CA PHE A 19 7.56 12.86 19.71
C PHE A 19 6.65 12.30 20.80
N GLN A 20 7.12 12.22 22.04
CA GLN A 20 6.29 11.83 23.18
C GLN A 20 5.14 12.83 23.42
N ALA A 21 5.40 14.12 23.30
CA ALA A 21 4.36 15.15 23.38
C ALA A 21 3.31 14.98 22.27
N LEU A 22 3.74 14.67 21.03
CA LEU A 22 2.82 14.35 19.93
C LEU A 22 1.97 13.12 20.26
N LEU A 23 2.59 12.01 20.69
CA LEU A 23 1.89 10.77 21.02
C LEU A 23 0.86 10.96 22.13
N GLN A 24 1.20 11.68 23.20
CA GLN A 24 0.27 11.94 24.31
C GLN A 24 -0.97 12.70 23.85
N ARG A 25 -0.82 13.67 22.95
CA ARG A 25 -1.94 14.44 22.41
C ARG A 25 -2.83 13.55 21.53
N LEU A 26 -2.21 12.73 20.68
CA LEU A 26 -2.93 11.77 19.83
C LEU A 26 -3.69 10.70 20.64
N THR A 27 -3.09 10.17 21.72
CA THR A 27 -3.74 9.15 22.57
C THR A 27 -4.87 9.72 23.42
N ARG A 28 -4.81 11.02 23.77
CA ARG A 28 -5.93 11.76 24.40
C ARG A 28 -7.09 12.02 23.44
N GLY A 29 -6.95 11.69 22.17
CA GLY A 29 -7.97 11.97 21.15
C GLY A 29 -8.06 13.46 20.82
N GLU A 30 -7.02 14.25 21.07
CA GLU A 30 -6.97 15.62 20.59
C GLU A 30 -7.01 15.61 19.06
N SER A 31 -7.94 16.38 18.50
CA SER A 31 -8.05 16.60 17.06
C SER A 31 -7.42 17.94 16.70
N GLY A 32 -6.59 17.95 15.67
CA GLY A 32 -6.01 19.18 15.14
C GLY A 32 -4.72 18.95 14.38
N PRO A 33 -4.15 20.01 13.78
CA PRO A 33 -2.84 19.95 13.19
C PRO A 33 -1.79 19.81 14.31
N PHE A 34 -0.94 18.79 14.18
CA PHE A 34 0.25 18.65 14.99
C PHE A 34 1.48 18.77 14.09
N THR A 35 2.52 19.42 14.62
CA THR A 35 3.75 19.66 13.86
C THR A 35 4.92 19.04 14.60
N LEU A 36 5.65 18.17 13.89
CA LEU A 36 6.96 17.70 14.29
C LEU A 36 7.96 18.12 13.20
N SER A 37 8.89 19.02 13.55
CA SER A 37 9.83 19.64 12.61
C SER A 37 11.28 19.20 12.90
N GLY A 38 12.20 19.57 11.99
CA GLY A 38 13.62 19.24 12.11
C GLY A 38 13.99 17.81 11.67
N LEU A 39 13.07 17.10 11.01
CA LEU A 39 13.30 15.73 10.56
C LEU A 39 13.86 15.68 9.14
N VAL A 40 14.97 14.97 8.96
CA VAL A 40 15.45 14.50 7.66
C VAL A 40 14.62 13.30 7.18
N ASN A 41 14.72 12.92 5.91
CA ASN A 41 13.90 11.84 5.32
C ASN A 41 14.02 10.52 6.08
N THR A 42 15.24 10.12 6.48
CA THR A 42 15.46 8.91 7.26
C THR A 42 14.76 8.96 8.62
N SER A 43 14.80 10.10 9.30
CA SER A 43 14.09 10.28 10.56
C SER A 43 12.58 10.25 10.35
N LYS A 44 12.05 10.84 9.27
CA LYS A 44 10.62 10.74 8.92
C LYS A 44 10.18 9.29 8.78
N ALA A 45 10.91 8.49 8.00
CA ALA A 45 10.64 7.06 7.83
C ALA A 45 10.60 6.31 9.17
N LEU A 46 11.61 6.53 10.02
CA LEU A 46 11.65 5.91 11.36
C LEU A 46 10.46 6.34 12.23
N TYR A 47 10.15 7.64 12.28
CA TYR A 47 9.04 8.15 13.09
C TYR A 47 7.67 7.73 12.56
N LEU A 48 7.49 7.48 11.26
CA LEU A 48 6.26 6.89 10.71
C LEU A 48 6.04 5.48 11.26
N VAL A 49 7.07 4.64 11.28
CA VAL A 49 6.99 3.28 11.84
C VAL A 49 6.75 3.31 13.34
N LEU A 50 7.46 4.18 14.07
CA LEU A 50 7.25 4.35 15.52
C LEU A 50 5.85 4.88 15.85
N LEU A 51 5.31 5.79 15.02
CA LEU A 51 3.97 6.33 15.19
C LEU A 51 2.92 5.24 14.96
N TYR A 52 3.07 4.45 13.89
CA TYR A 52 2.21 3.29 13.66
C TYR A 52 2.31 2.28 14.80
N GLN A 53 3.53 1.94 15.25
CA GLN A 53 3.75 1.00 16.35
C GLN A 53 3.08 1.45 17.66
N ALA A 54 3.09 2.76 17.96
CA ALA A 54 2.53 3.30 19.19
C ALA A 54 1.00 3.49 19.13
N THR A 55 0.43 3.69 17.94
CA THR A 55 -0.99 4.03 17.78
C THR A 55 -1.82 2.90 17.19
N GLU A 56 -1.19 1.97 16.46
CA GLU A 56 -1.79 0.92 15.64
C GLU A 56 -2.87 1.43 14.67
N LYS A 57 -2.85 2.74 14.37
CA LYS A 57 -3.75 3.40 13.42
C LYS A 57 -3.09 3.47 12.05
N PRO A 58 -3.78 3.08 10.96
CA PRO A 58 -3.27 3.22 9.61
C PRO A 58 -2.87 4.67 9.29
N LEU A 59 -1.71 4.83 8.65
CA LEU A 59 -1.15 6.14 8.30
C LEU A 59 -1.26 6.37 6.79
N LEU A 60 -1.86 7.49 6.40
CA LEU A 60 -1.79 8.02 5.04
C LEU A 60 -0.77 9.15 5.00
N VAL A 61 0.33 8.95 4.27
CA VAL A 61 1.47 9.86 4.23
C VAL A 61 1.51 10.55 2.87
N VAL A 62 1.22 11.85 2.85
CA VAL A 62 1.26 12.65 1.61
C VAL A 62 2.64 13.27 1.43
N VAL A 63 3.23 13.09 0.24
CA VAL A 63 4.53 13.66 -0.14
C VAL A 63 4.44 14.42 -1.47
N ASP A 64 5.46 15.21 -1.79
CA ASP A 64 5.42 16.12 -2.94
C ASP A 64 5.25 15.40 -4.31
N GLY A 65 6.08 14.39 -4.58
CA GLY A 65 6.06 13.66 -5.85
C GLY A 65 6.49 12.19 -5.73
N ASN A 66 6.42 11.46 -6.86
CA ASN A 66 6.77 10.03 -6.94
C ASN A 66 8.17 9.73 -6.39
N LYS A 67 9.17 10.52 -6.77
CA LYS A 67 10.55 10.34 -6.30
C LYS A 67 10.68 10.41 -4.78
N GLN A 68 10.01 11.37 -4.13
CA GLN A 68 10.03 11.47 -2.67
C GLN A 68 9.28 10.31 -2.02
N ALA A 69 8.22 9.83 -2.67
CA ALA A 69 7.43 8.71 -2.21
C ALA A 69 8.22 7.41 -2.23
N GLU A 70 8.90 7.11 -3.33
CA GLU A 70 9.78 5.95 -3.51
C GLU A 70 10.91 5.95 -2.47
N THR A 71 11.67 7.05 -2.37
CA THR A 71 12.77 7.16 -1.39
C THR A 71 12.28 7.00 0.06
N LEU A 72 11.12 7.56 0.39
CA LEU A 72 10.55 7.43 1.72
C LEU A 72 10.05 6.01 1.98
N LEU A 73 9.42 5.35 0.99
CA LEU A 73 8.93 3.98 1.11
C LEU A 73 10.08 3.02 1.38
N GLU A 74 11.13 3.04 0.56
CA GLU A 74 12.31 2.16 0.71
C GLU A 74 12.86 2.22 2.15
N THR A 75 13.03 3.43 2.67
CA THR A 75 13.55 3.63 4.03
C THR A 75 12.53 3.19 5.10
N THR A 76 11.25 3.41 4.85
CA THR A 76 10.16 3.03 5.78
C THR A 76 10.03 1.53 5.87
N GLU A 77 10.12 0.80 4.76
CA GLU A 77 10.08 -0.66 4.71
C GLU A 77 11.22 -1.29 5.52
N VAL A 78 12.44 -0.75 5.39
CA VAL A 78 13.58 -1.19 6.20
C VAL A 78 13.27 -1.05 7.70
N PHE A 79 12.84 0.13 8.15
CA PHE A 79 12.52 0.31 9.56
C PHE A 79 11.32 -0.52 10.02
N PHE A 80 10.33 -0.71 9.14
CA PHE A 80 9.15 -1.54 9.42
C PHE A 80 9.57 -2.98 9.69
N GLN A 81 10.41 -3.56 8.81
CA GLN A 81 10.95 -4.91 9.00
C GLN A 81 11.80 -5.03 10.27
N LEU A 82 12.66 -4.05 10.56
CA LEU A 82 13.55 -4.09 11.74
C LEU A 82 12.80 -3.98 13.07
N LEU A 83 11.77 -3.11 13.13
CA LEU A 83 11.05 -2.79 14.37
C LEU A 83 9.84 -3.67 14.64
N LEU A 84 9.19 -4.18 13.59
CA LEU A 84 7.97 -4.98 13.67
C LEU A 84 8.18 -6.44 13.22
N GLU A 85 9.44 -6.89 13.18
CA GLU A 85 9.81 -8.30 12.90
C GLU A 85 8.97 -9.26 13.76
N GLY A 86 8.37 -10.28 13.12
CA GLY A 86 7.56 -11.29 13.78
C GLY A 86 6.07 -10.92 13.96
N ARG A 87 5.65 -9.71 13.56
CA ARG A 87 4.23 -9.40 13.40
C ARG A 87 3.74 -9.82 12.02
N ASP A 88 2.59 -10.47 11.97
CA ASP A 88 1.90 -10.80 10.72
C ASP A 88 1.15 -9.56 10.21
N LEU A 89 1.90 -8.60 9.67
CA LEU A 89 1.40 -7.34 9.15
C LEU A 89 1.86 -7.14 7.70
N PRO A 90 0.98 -6.66 6.81
CA PRO A 90 1.39 -6.28 5.47
C PRO A 90 2.42 -5.16 5.49
N ALA A 91 3.34 -5.18 4.54
CA ALA A 91 4.35 -4.14 4.40
C ALA A 91 3.71 -2.77 4.08
N PRO A 92 4.42 -1.66 4.39
CA PRO A 92 4.09 -0.35 3.85
C PRO A 92 3.92 -0.38 2.33
N GLN A 93 3.12 0.53 1.78
CA GLN A 93 2.88 0.59 0.33
C GLN A 93 2.97 2.01 -0.23
N LEU A 94 3.11 2.10 -1.56
CA LEU A 94 3.01 3.34 -2.34
C LEU A 94 1.84 3.22 -3.33
N ILE A 95 1.02 4.27 -3.43
CA ILE A 95 0.10 4.45 -4.56
C ILE A 95 0.66 5.59 -5.43
N PRO A 96 1.38 5.28 -6.52
CA PRO A 96 2.10 6.30 -7.31
C PRO A 96 1.13 7.22 -8.05
N ALA A 97 1.59 8.43 -8.39
CA ALA A 97 0.86 9.29 -9.32
C ALA A 97 0.92 8.70 -10.74
N LEU A 98 -0.08 9.05 -11.55
CA LEU A 98 -0.08 8.72 -12.97
C LEU A 98 1.08 9.43 -13.69
N ASP A 99 1.65 8.76 -14.68
CA ASP A 99 2.65 9.28 -15.62
C ASP A 99 2.03 10.10 -16.76
N VAL A 100 0.69 10.15 -16.81
CA VAL A 100 -0.09 10.97 -17.74
C VAL A 100 -0.83 12.06 -16.98
N LEU A 101 -0.99 13.22 -17.62
CA LEU A 101 -1.74 14.32 -17.04
C LEU A 101 -3.25 14.04 -17.11
N PRO A 102 -4.05 14.56 -16.16
CA PRO A 102 -5.50 14.57 -16.29
C PRO A 102 -5.93 15.14 -17.64
N HIS A 103 -6.86 14.46 -18.32
CA HIS A 103 -7.39 14.81 -19.66
C HIS A 103 -6.43 14.60 -20.84
N GLN A 104 -5.21 14.12 -20.59
CA GLN A 104 -4.38 13.57 -21.66
C GLN A 104 -5.02 12.25 -22.11
N ARG A 105 -5.39 12.13 -23.39
CA ARG A 105 -6.03 10.91 -23.94
C ARG A 105 -5.01 9.78 -24.16
N LEU A 106 -4.20 9.54 -23.14
CA LEU A 106 -3.21 8.46 -23.08
C LEU A 106 -3.52 7.63 -21.86
N SER A 107 -3.43 6.31 -22.02
CA SER A 107 -3.44 5.41 -20.88
C SER A 107 -2.11 5.54 -20.13
N PRO A 108 -2.12 5.48 -18.78
CA PRO A 108 -0.88 5.38 -18.01
C PRO A 108 -0.14 4.09 -18.36
N HIS A 109 1.15 4.04 -18.02
CA HIS A 109 1.93 2.81 -18.13
C HIS A 109 1.28 1.68 -17.32
N ASN A 110 1.27 0.45 -17.87
CA ASN A 110 0.60 -0.70 -17.26
C ASN A 110 1.06 -0.96 -15.83
N GLU A 111 2.38 -0.90 -15.57
CA GLU A 111 2.95 -1.07 -14.22
C GLU A 111 2.41 -0.04 -13.20
N ILE A 112 2.16 1.21 -13.63
CA ILE A 112 1.60 2.26 -12.76
C ILE A 112 0.12 1.99 -12.50
N ALA A 113 -0.62 1.57 -13.53
CA ALA A 113 -2.03 1.20 -13.40
C ALA A 113 -2.21 0.02 -12.44
N GLU A 114 -1.38 -1.02 -12.60
CA GLU A 114 -1.32 -2.21 -11.76
C GLU A 114 -0.99 -1.85 -10.31
N ALA A 115 0.12 -1.14 -10.07
CA ALA A 115 0.52 -0.72 -8.73
C ALA A 115 -0.58 0.09 -8.02
N ARG A 116 -1.29 0.95 -8.75
CA ARG A 116 -2.42 1.70 -8.22
C ARG A 116 -3.63 0.81 -7.93
N ALA A 117 -3.99 -0.11 -8.82
CA ALA A 117 -5.11 -1.02 -8.62
C ALA A 117 -4.92 -1.88 -7.36
N VAL A 118 -3.74 -2.50 -7.24
CA VAL A 118 -3.36 -3.28 -6.05
C VAL A 118 -3.35 -2.40 -4.80
N GLY A 119 -2.74 -1.23 -4.87
CA GLY A 119 -2.61 -0.32 -3.72
C GLY A 119 -3.96 0.20 -3.21
N LEU A 120 -4.86 0.56 -4.13
CA LEU A 120 -6.23 0.99 -3.81
C LEU A 120 -7.08 -0.15 -3.27
N TRP A 121 -6.96 -1.36 -3.84
CA TRP A 121 -7.61 -2.55 -3.28
C TRP A 121 -7.15 -2.82 -1.84
N ARG A 122 -5.83 -2.86 -1.61
CA ARG A 122 -5.24 -3.06 -0.27
C ARG A 122 -5.69 -1.99 0.74
N LEU A 123 -5.74 -0.74 0.31
CA LEU A 123 -6.24 0.38 1.12
C LEU A 123 -7.74 0.23 1.42
N SER A 124 -8.56 -0.14 0.44
CA SER A 124 -10.00 -0.34 0.58
C SER A 124 -10.34 -1.52 1.51
N ALA A 125 -9.48 -2.52 1.56
CA ALA A 125 -9.60 -3.68 2.44
C ALA A 125 -9.10 -3.40 3.87
N GLN A 126 -8.60 -2.19 4.15
CA GLN A 126 -8.00 -1.78 5.43
C GLN A 126 -6.85 -2.68 5.89
N LYS A 127 -6.09 -3.23 4.93
CA LYS A 127 -5.04 -4.21 5.21
C LYS A 127 -3.66 -3.60 5.42
N VAL A 128 -3.47 -2.30 5.23
CA VAL A 128 -2.12 -1.71 5.12
C VAL A 128 -1.84 -0.71 6.25
N PRO A 129 -0.73 -0.87 6.98
CA PRO A 129 -0.40 0.00 8.12
C PRO A 129 0.04 1.40 7.71
N ILE A 130 0.80 1.52 6.61
CA ILE A 130 1.35 2.79 6.14
C ILE A 130 1.21 2.84 4.62
N THR A 131 0.47 3.84 4.12
CA THR A 131 0.32 4.11 2.69
C THR A 131 0.91 5.48 2.36
N ILE A 132 1.93 5.50 1.51
CA ILE A 132 2.57 6.73 1.03
C ILE A 132 1.96 7.10 -0.32
N VAL A 133 1.57 8.35 -0.48
CA VAL A 133 0.95 8.88 -1.68
C VAL A 133 1.57 10.23 -2.07
N PRO A 134 2.01 10.41 -3.32
CA PRO A 134 2.29 11.73 -3.87
C PRO A 134 1.05 12.63 -3.84
N VAL A 135 1.21 13.95 -3.73
CA VAL A 135 0.10 14.93 -3.77
C VAL A 135 -0.73 14.73 -5.03
N ALA A 136 -0.09 14.55 -6.19
CA ALA A 136 -0.81 14.30 -7.44
C ALA A 136 -1.69 13.03 -7.38
N SER A 137 -1.22 11.97 -6.72
CA SER A 137 -1.98 10.73 -6.52
C SER A 137 -3.16 10.94 -5.55
N ALA A 138 -2.94 11.66 -4.46
CA ALA A 138 -3.93 11.93 -3.43
C ALA A 138 -5.08 12.84 -3.90
N LEU A 139 -4.82 13.70 -4.87
CA LEU A 139 -5.81 14.61 -5.45
C LEU A 139 -6.66 14.00 -6.57
N LEU A 140 -6.28 12.82 -7.08
CA LEU A 140 -7.07 12.13 -8.09
C LEU A 140 -8.39 11.67 -7.47
N ARG A 141 -9.48 11.84 -8.23
CA ARG A 141 -10.76 11.24 -7.88
C ARG A 141 -10.65 9.72 -8.05
N THR A 142 -11.03 8.99 -7.01
CA THR A 142 -11.11 7.53 -7.00
C THR A 142 -12.55 7.11 -6.77
N GLU A 143 -12.83 5.85 -7.08
CA GLU A 143 -14.12 5.24 -6.79
C GLU A 143 -14.30 4.98 -5.28
N SER A 144 -15.51 4.55 -4.91
CA SER A 144 -15.80 4.14 -3.54
C SER A 144 -14.95 2.95 -3.09
N ALA A 145 -14.78 2.78 -1.78
CA ALA A 145 -14.05 1.63 -1.26
C ALA A 145 -14.72 0.28 -1.60
N ASP A 146 -16.05 0.24 -1.72
CA ASP A 146 -16.78 -0.96 -2.13
C ASP A 146 -16.47 -1.37 -3.56
N PHE A 147 -16.34 -0.40 -4.47
CA PHE A 147 -15.92 -0.66 -5.84
C PHE A 147 -14.60 -1.43 -5.87
N TYR A 148 -13.56 -0.92 -5.19
CA TYR A 148 -12.26 -1.59 -5.18
C TYR A 148 -12.31 -2.96 -4.50
N ARG A 149 -13.05 -3.12 -3.40
CA ARG A 149 -13.19 -4.41 -2.72
C ARG A 149 -13.76 -5.51 -3.61
N GLN A 150 -14.65 -5.15 -4.53
CA GLN A 150 -15.30 -6.08 -5.45
C GLN A 150 -14.40 -6.52 -6.60
N LEU A 151 -13.30 -5.80 -6.90
CA LEU A 151 -12.42 -6.15 -8.02
C LEU A 151 -11.61 -7.43 -7.81
N ALA A 152 -11.43 -7.88 -6.57
CA ALA A 152 -10.60 -9.04 -6.26
C ALA A 152 -11.44 -10.28 -5.93
N ILE A 153 -11.07 -11.41 -6.53
CA ILE A 153 -11.53 -12.74 -6.14
C ILE A 153 -10.42 -13.46 -5.37
N THR A 154 -10.77 -14.11 -4.26
CA THR A 154 -9.87 -15.00 -3.52
C THR A 154 -10.24 -16.44 -3.87
N LEU A 155 -9.29 -17.19 -4.42
CA LEU A 155 -9.44 -18.62 -4.68
C LEU A 155 -8.76 -19.42 -3.57
N ARG A 156 -9.43 -20.43 -3.02
CA ARG A 156 -8.82 -21.36 -2.05
C ARG A 156 -8.98 -22.81 -2.49
N VAL A 157 -8.00 -23.63 -2.14
CA VAL A 157 -8.06 -25.08 -2.39
C VAL A 157 -9.24 -25.68 -1.64
N GLY A 158 -10.10 -26.38 -2.39
CA GLY A 158 -11.30 -27.03 -1.85
C GLY A 158 -12.56 -26.15 -1.83
N GLU A 159 -12.47 -24.87 -2.22
CA GLU A 159 -13.66 -24.06 -2.48
C GLU A 159 -14.22 -24.38 -3.87
N GLU A 160 -15.55 -24.47 -3.97
CA GLU A 160 -16.26 -24.60 -5.24
C GLU A 160 -16.62 -23.21 -5.76
N LEU A 161 -16.16 -22.90 -6.98
CA LEU A 161 -16.49 -21.68 -7.70
C LEU A 161 -16.85 -22.05 -9.13
N PRO A 162 -18.01 -21.63 -9.66
CA PRO A 162 -18.34 -21.83 -11.07
C PRO A 162 -17.28 -21.14 -11.94
N LEU A 163 -16.73 -21.88 -12.90
CA LEU A 163 -15.68 -21.35 -13.76
C LEU A 163 -16.21 -20.18 -14.58
N GLU A 164 -17.44 -20.27 -15.08
CA GLU A 164 -18.10 -19.22 -15.84
C GLU A 164 -18.16 -17.89 -15.06
N ASP A 165 -18.55 -17.92 -13.78
CA ASP A 165 -18.62 -16.73 -12.92
C ASP A 165 -17.23 -16.10 -12.74
N LEU A 166 -16.18 -16.92 -12.61
CA LEU A 166 -14.80 -16.45 -12.53
C LEU A 166 -14.37 -15.76 -13.83
N LEU A 167 -14.69 -16.34 -14.99
CA LEU A 167 -14.33 -15.78 -16.29
C LEU A 167 -15.07 -14.46 -16.54
N GLU A 168 -16.38 -14.42 -16.29
CA GLU A 168 -17.18 -13.21 -16.42
C GLU A 168 -16.66 -12.08 -15.52
N HIS A 169 -16.28 -12.42 -14.29
CA HIS A 169 -15.67 -11.44 -13.38
C HIS A 169 -14.35 -10.90 -13.94
N LEU A 170 -13.44 -11.77 -14.38
CA LEU A 170 -12.13 -11.38 -14.92
C LEU A 170 -12.28 -10.49 -16.17
N GLU A 171 -13.17 -10.85 -17.09
CA GLU A 171 -13.49 -10.03 -18.26
C GLU A 171 -14.06 -8.67 -17.85
N SER A 172 -14.93 -8.63 -16.84
CA SER A 172 -15.54 -7.37 -16.35
C SER A 172 -14.54 -6.39 -15.75
N ILE A 173 -13.43 -6.89 -15.20
CA ILE A 173 -12.35 -6.07 -14.62
C ILE A 173 -11.17 -5.87 -15.59
N GLY A 174 -11.33 -6.30 -16.85
CA GLY A 174 -10.39 -6.01 -17.94
C GLY A 174 -9.28 -7.02 -18.16
N TYR A 175 -9.40 -8.25 -17.63
CA TYR A 175 -8.46 -9.32 -17.98
C TYR A 175 -8.70 -9.80 -19.41
N GLU A 176 -7.62 -10.17 -20.10
CA GLU A 176 -7.66 -10.69 -21.47
C GLU A 176 -7.48 -12.21 -21.50
N ARG A 177 -8.31 -12.91 -22.29
CA ARG A 177 -8.11 -14.33 -22.56
C ARG A 177 -6.99 -14.52 -23.59
N ARG A 178 -5.87 -15.11 -23.18
CA ARG A 178 -4.68 -15.37 -24.01
C ARG A 178 -4.17 -16.80 -23.80
N ASP A 179 -3.67 -17.41 -24.85
CA ASP A 179 -3.04 -18.72 -24.80
C ASP A 179 -1.79 -18.72 -25.70
N PRO A 180 -0.55 -18.74 -25.13
CA PRO A 180 -0.23 -18.83 -23.71
C PRO A 180 -0.49 -17.51 -22.94
N VAL A 181 -0.52 -17.61 -21.60
CA VAL A 181 -0.51 -16.46 -20.69
C VAL A 181 0.92 -15.94 -20.58
N GLU A 182 1.14 -14.68 -20.94
CA GLU A 182 2.47 -14.05 -21.00
C GLU A 182 2.58 -12.80 -20.12
N MET A 183 1.48 -12.05 -19.94
CA MET A 183 1.46 -10.76 -19.24
C MET A 183 0.47 -10.73 -18.07
N VAL A 184 0.71 -9.82 -17.12
CA VAL A 184 -0.24 -9.49 -16.05
C VAL A 184 -1.59 -9.09 -16.64
N GLY A 185 -2.67 -9.58 -16.04
CA GLY A 185 -4.02 -9.34 -16.53
C GLY A 185 -4.45 -10.32 -17.62
N GLU A 186 -3.68 -11.37 -17.89
CA GLU A 186 -4.06 -12.42 -18.85
C GLU A 186 -4.49 -13.72 -18.15
N TYR A 187 -5.39 -14.48 -18.79
CA TYR A 187 -5.76 -15.83 -18.36
C TYR A 187 -6.00 -16.78 -19.54
N SER A 188 -5.89 -18.08 -19.29
CA SER A 188 -6.21 -19.15 -20.25
C SER A 188 -7.05 -20.25 -19.59
N VAL A 189 -7.81 -20.96 -20.42
CA VAL A 189 -8.58 -22.14 -20.00
C VAL A 189 -8.31 -23.27 -20.97
N ARG A 190 -7.76 -24.37 -20.45
CA ARG A 190 -7.43 -25.58 -21.21
C ARG A 190 -8.09 -26.79 -20.56
N GLY A 191 -9.29 -27.12 -21.01
CA GLY A 191 -10.11 -28.15 -20.39
C GLY A 191 -10.47 -27.75 -18.96
N GLY A 192 -10.01 -28.52 -17.97
CA GLY A 192 -10.21 -28.22 -16.54
C GLY A 192 -9.10 -27.40 -15.88
N ILE A 193 -8.12 -26.91 -16.65
CA ILE A 193 -7.01 -26.10 -16.14
C ILE A 193 -7.28 -24.63 -16.45
N PHE A 194 -7.16 -23.79 -15.42
CA PHE A 194 -7.24 -22.34 -15.51
C PHE A 194 -5.87 -21.77 -15.12
N ASP A 195 -5.23 -21.08 -16.06
CA ASP A 195 -3.97 -20.37 -15.84
C ASP A 195 -4.27 -18.87 -15.81
N VAL A 196 -3.73 -18.14 -14.84
CA VAL A 196 -3.92 -16.68 -14.71
C VAL A 196 -2.64 -16.00 -14.27
N TYR A 197 -2.40 -14.80 -14.80
CA TYR A 197 -1.35 -13.91 -14.31
C TYR A 197 -2.01 -12.75 -13.53
N PRO A 198 -2.08 -12.84 -12.20
CA PRO A 198 -2.71 -11.81 -11.38
C PRO A 198 -1.90 -10.51 -11.36
N ALA A 199 -2.63 -9.38 -11.30
CA ALA A 199 -2.12 -8.05 -10.99
C ALA A 199 -1.90 -7.85 -9.48
#